data_AF-A0AAN4D735-F1
#
_entry.id   AF-A0AAN4D735-F1
#
_cell.length_a   1.000
_cell.length_b   1.000
_cell.length_c   1.000
_cell.angle_alpha   90.00
_cell.angle_beta   90.00
_cell.angle_gamma   90.00
#
_symmetry.space_group_name_H-M   'P 1'
#
loop_
_entity.id
_entity.type
_entity.pdbx_description
1 polymer ?
#
loop_
_entity_poly.entity_id
_entity_poly.type
_entity_poly.pdbx_seq_one_letter_code
_entity_poly.pdbx_strand_id
1 'polypeptide(L)'
;MKSLRLMLCAMPLMLTGCSTMSSVNWSAANPWNWFGSSTKVSEQGVGELTASTPLQEQAIADAVDGDYRLRSGMKTANGNVVRFFEVMKGDNVAMVINGDQGTISRIDVLDSDIPADTGVKIGTPFSDLYSKAFGNCQKADGDDNRAVECKAEGSQHISYQFSGEWSGPEGLMPSDDTLKNWKVSKIIWRR
;
A
#
# COMPACT_ATOMS: atom_id res chain seq x y z
N MET A 1 -27.47 -6.69 81.55
CA MET A 1 -28.31 -7.10 80.41
C MET A 1 -27.61 -6.72 79.12
N LYS A 2 -27.36 -7.71 78.24
CA LYS A 2 -27.02 -7.67 76.79
C LYS A 2 -25.72 -6.91 76.40
N SER A 3 -24.61 -7.61 76.10
CA SER A 3 -24.23 -8.19 74.77
C SER A 3 -23.77 -7.07 73.81
N LEU A 4 -22.57 -7.10 73.22
CA LEU A 4 -22.06 -8.15 72.34
C LEU A 4 -20.51 -8.05 72.22
N ARG A 5 -19.80 -9.15 72.45
CA ARG A 5 -18.43 -9.38 71.97
C ARG A 5 -18.53 -9.88 70.54
N LEU A 6 -17.69 -9.38 69.63
CA LEU A 6 -17.20 -10.17 68.49
C LEU A 6 -15.76 -9.75 68.16
N MET A 7 -14.81 -10.61 68.51
CA MET A 7 -13.50 -10.68 67.87
C MET A 7 -13.66 -11.38 66.52
N LEU A 8 -12.92 -10.94 65.49
CA LEU A 8 -12.27 -11.77 64.45
C LEU A 8 -11.37 -10.82 63.63
N CYS A 9 -10.06 -10.78 63.88
CA CYS A 9 -9.00 -11.52 63.16
C CYS A 9 -8.78 -11.11 61.69
N ALA A 10 -7.70 -10.34 61.50
CA ALA A 10 -6.57 -10.62 60.61
C ALA A 10 -6.76 -10.67 59.07
N MET A 11 -6.03 -9.73 58.45
CA MET A 11 -5.00 -9.95 57.42
C MET A 11 -5.32 -9.41 56.00
N PRO A 12 -4.37 -8.67 55.36
CA PRO A 12 -4.58 -8.06 54.05
C PRO A 12 -4.36 -9.09 52.94
N LEU A 13 -5.34 -9.24 52.05
CA LEU A 13 -5.18 -9.96 50.81
C LEU A 13 -4.25 -9.16 49.88
N MET A 14 -2.98 -9.54 49.85
CA MET A 14 -2.08 -9.26 48.74
C MET A 14 -2.59 -10.01 47.51
N LEU A 15 -3.22 -9.29 46.59
CA LEU A 15 -3.42 -9.77 45.22
C LEU A 15 -2.15 -9.45 44.43
N THR A 16 -1.18 -10.36 44.47
CA THR A 16 -0.14 -10.46 43.45
C THR A 16 -0.78 -11.04 42.19
N GLY A 17 -1.36 -10.17 41.36
CA GLY A 17 -1.77 -10.52 40.01
C GLY A 17 -0.56 -10.53 39.10
N CYS A 18 -0.09 -11.71 38.71
CA CYS A 18 0.71 -11.90 37.51
C CYS A 18 -0.13 -11.45 36.30
N SER A 19 0.05 -10.21 35.86
CA SER A 19 -0.35 -9.81 34.51
C SER A 19 0.80 -10.18 33.58
N THR A 20 0.72 -11.37 33.01
CA THR A 20 1.41 -11.71 31.76
C THR A 20 1.15 -10.58 30.77
N MET A 21 2.24 -10.02 30.22
CA MET A 21 2.23 -8.95 29.24
C MET A 21 1.13 -9.18 28.20
N SER A 22 0.10 -8.34 28.27
CA SER A 22 -0.81 -8.18 27.16
C SER A 22 0.04 -7.60 26.03
N SER A 23 0.26 -8.40 24.98
CA SER A 23 0.67 -7.92 23.68
C SER A 23 -0.36 -6.88 23.25
N VAL A 24 -0.12 -5.63 23.62
CA VAL A 24 -0.87 -4.49 23.12
C VAL A 24 -0.61 -4.44 21.63
N ASN A 25 -1.57 -4.97 20.88
CA ASN A 25 -1.65 -4.80 19.45
C ASN A 25 -1.89 -3.31 19.20
N TRP A 26 -0.82 -2.60 18.83
CA TRP A 26 -0.84 -1.17 18.57
C TRP A 26 -1.83 -0.79 17.45
N SER A 27 -2.22 -1.74 16.60
CA SER A 27 -3.24 -1.55 15.56
C SER A 27 -4.65 -1.31 16.13
N ALA A 28 -4.92 -1.70 17.38
CA ALA A 28 -6.20 -1.44 18.07
C ALA A 28 -6.19 -0.16 18.94
N ALA A 29 -5.02 0.46 19.15
CA ALA A 29 -4.87 1.61 20.02
C ALA A 29 -4.98 2.96 19.27
N ASN A 30 -5.00 2.95 17.94
CA ASN A 30 -5.24 4.14 17.14
C ASN A 30 -6.74 4.28 16.81
N PRO A 31 -7.46 5.27 17.39
CA PRO A 31 -8.89 5.47 17.14
C PRO A 31 -9.22 5.86 15.68
N TRP A 32 -8.20 6.06 14.84
CA TRP A 32 -8.34 6.32 13.40
C TRP A 32 -8.66 5.06 12.59
N ASN A 33 -8.27 3.86 13.06
CA ASN A 33 -8.50 2.59 12.36
C ASN A 33 -9.98 2.12 12.41
N TRP A 34 -10.81 2.75 13.24
CA TRP A 34 -12.24 2.43 13.37
C TRP A 34 -13.12 3.19 12.37
N PHE A 35 -12.69 4.36 11.91
CA PHE A 35 -13.40 5.08 10.87
C PHE A 35 -12.93 4.50 9.54
N GLY A 36 -13.71 3.60 8.95
CA GLY A 36 -13.42 2.91 7.68
C GLY A 36 -13.07 3.87 6.55
N SER A 37 -11.83 4.33 6.52
CA SER A 37 -11.26 5.12 5.47
C SER A 37 -10.94 4.16 4.34
N SER A 38 -11.61 4.35 3.19
CA SER A 38 -11.22 3.69 1.95
C SER A 38 -9.71 3.79 1.78
N THR A 39 -9.02 2.66 1.62
CA THR A 39 -7.58 2.61 1.33
C THR A 39 -7.27 3.49 0.13
N LYS A 40 -6.28 4.38 0.27
CA LYS A 40 -5.86 5.32 -0.78
C LYS A 40 -4.34 5.31 -0.92
N VAL A 41 -3.88 5.61 -2.13
CA VAL A 41 -2.47 5.94 -2.37
C VAL A 41 -2.25 7.39 -1.97
N SER A 42 -1.28 7.62 -1.09
CA SER A 42 -0.89 8.95 -0.61
C SER A 42 0.62 9.12 -0.71
N GLU A 43 1.11 10.32 -0.44
CA GLU A 43 2.54 10.62 -0.48
C GLU A 43 3.37 9.76 0.49
N GLN A 44 2.76 9.28 1.59
CA GLN A 44 3.45 8.49 2.63
C GLN A 44 3.33 6.97 2.44
N GLY A 45 2.46 6.50 1.55
CA GLY A 45 2.18 5.09 1.39
C GLY A 45 0.78 4.78 0.86
N VAL A 46 0.36 3.52 0.97
CA VAL A 46 -0.95 3.02 0.55
C VAL A 46 -1.73 2.53 1.77
N GLY A 47 -2.69 3.33 2.23
CA GLY A 47 -3.32 3.10 3.55
C GLY A 47 -2.27 3.05 4.65
N GLU A 48 -2.25 1.96 5.42
CA GLU A 48 -1.28 1.73 6.51
C GLU A 48 0.09 1.19 6.02
N LEU A 49 0.22 0.83 4.74
CA LEU A 49 1.49 0.37 4.17
C LEU A 49 2.39 1.58 3.87
N THR A 50 3.49 1.72 4.60
CA THR A 50 4.43 2.85 4.47
C THR A 50 5.87 2.37 4.26
N ALA A 51 6.80 3.31 4.05
CA ALA A 51 8.23 3.01 3.95
C ALA A 51 8.83 2.32 5.20
N SER A 52 8.16 2.43 6.34
CA SER A 52 8.59 1.83 7.61
C SER A 52 8.08 0.40 7.80
N THR A 53 7.07 -0.02 7.03
CA THR A 53 6.48 -1.35 7.15
C THR A 53 7.52 -2.41 6.77
N PRO A 54 7.80 -3.39 7.64
CA PRO A 54 8.67 -4.51 7.30
C PRO A 54 8.11 -5.29 6.11
N LEU A 55 8.97 -5.71 5.18
CA LEU A 55 8.57 -6.55 4.05
C LEU A 55 8.36 -8.01 4.51
N GLN A 56 7.38 -8.22 5.37
CA GLN A 56 7.02 -9.49 5.99
C GLN A 56 5.52 -9.73 5.82
N GLU A 57 5.15 -10.99 5.61
CA GLU A 57 3.76 -11.38 5.33
C GLU A 57 2.80 -10.91 6.42
N GLN A 58 3.12 -11.14 7.69
CA GLN A 58 2.28 -10.72 8.81
C GLN A 58 2.09 -9.21 8.87
N ALA A 59 3.16 -8.43 8.72
CA ALA A 59 3.10 -6.97 8.77
C ALA A 59 2.29 -6.38 7.62
N ILE A 60 2.35 -7.01 6.44
CA ILE A 60 1.54 -6.62 5.28
C ILE A 60 0.08 -7.04 5.50
N ALA A 61 -0.17 -8.25 5.99
CA ALA A 61 -1.53 -8.74 6.27
C ALA A 61 -2.27 -7.89 7.30
N ASP A 62 -1.57 -7.45 8.35
CA ASP A 62 -2.15 -6.60 9.39
C ASP A 62 -2.48 -5.18 8.88
N ALA A 63 -1.81 -4.73 7.82
CA ALA A 63 -1.99 -3.40 7.23
C ALA A 63 -2.97 -3.38 6.04
N VAL A 64 -3.20 -4.52 5.40
CA VAL A 64 -4.17 -4.67 4.31
C VAL A 64 -5.48 -5.18 4.91
N ASP A 65 -6.46 -4.29 5.06
CA ASP A 65 -7.79 -4.64 5.55
C ASP A 65 -8.59 -5.47 4.52
N GLY A 66 -9.45 -6.38 4.99
CA GLY A 66 -10.46 -7.08 4.19
C GLY A 66 -10.08 -8.46 3.62
N ASP A 67 -10.81 -8.87 2.58
CA ASP A 67 -10.78 -10.21 1.95
C ASP A 67 -9.55 -10.45 1.04
N TYR A 68 -8.47 -9.69 1.22
CA TYR A 68 -7.28 -9.84 0.39
C TYR A 68 -6.45 -11.06 0.81
N ARG A 69 -5.94 -11.79 -0.18
CA ARG A 69 -5.03 -12.93 0.04
C ARG A 69 -3.62 -12.53 -0.36
N LEU A 70 -2.62 -12.93 0.42
CA LEU A 70 -1.22 -12.66 0.10
C LEU A 70 -0.58 -13.84 -0.64
N ARG A 71 0.29 -13.52 -1.61
CA ARG A 71 1.19 -14.46 -2.26
C ARG A 71 2.59 -13.88 -2.25
N SER A 72 3.57 -14.65 -1.81
CA SER A 72 4.98 -14.22 -1.88
C SER A 72 5.65 -14.72 -3.15
N GLY A 73 6.54 -13.91 -3.71
CA GLY A 73 7.41 -14.28 -4.81
C GLY A 73 8.85 -13.81 -4.58
N MET A 74 9.76 -14.30 -5.41
CA MET A 74 11.14 -13.82 -5.48
C MET A 74 11.45 -13.44 -6.92
N LYS A 75 12.14 -12.31 -7.11
CA LYS A 75 12.62 -11.86 -8.43
C LYS A 75 14.03 -11.31 -8.32
N THR A 76 14.69 -11.15 -9.45
CA THR A 76 16.01 -10.52 -9.51
C THR A 76 15.86 -9.01 -9.75
N ALA A 77 16.42 -8.20 -8.86
CA ALA A 77 16.53 -6.74 -9.03
C ALA A 77 17.99 -6.33 -8.77
N ASN A 78 18.61 -5.61 -9.71
CA ASN A 78 20.01 -5.18 -9.63
C ASN A 78 21.00 -6.32 -9.32
N GLY A 79 20.75 -7.51 -9.89
CA GLY A 79 21.56 -8.71 -9.68
C GLY A 79 21.31 -9.45 -8.36
N ASN A 80 20.47 -8.92 -7.47
CA ASN A 80 20.12 -9.55 -6.20
C ASN A 80 18.73 -10.19 -6.25
N VAL A 81 18.55 -11.30 -5.52
CA VAL A 81 17.23 -11.90 -5.33
C VAL A 81 16.49 -11.13 -4.25
N VAL A 82 15.41 -10.45 -4.64
CA VAL A 82 14.54 -9.69 -3.75
C VAL A 82 13.18 -10.38 -3.63
N ARG A 83 12.61 -10.32 -2.42
CA ARG A 83 11.25 -10.80 -2.15
C ARG A 83 10.25 -9.72 -2.57
N PHE A 84 9.08 -10.15 -3.01
CA PHE A 84 7.91 -9.28 -3.19
C PHE A 84 6.65 -10.02 -2.76
N PHE A 85 5.59 -9.28 -2.52
CA PHE A 85 4.27 -9.81 -2.18
C PHE A 85 3.23 -9.30 -3.18
N GLU A 86 2.39 -10.20 -3.67
CA GLU A 86 1.18 -9.87 -4.39
C GLU A 86 0.01 -9.93 -3.42
N VAL A 87 -0.78 -8.86 -3.40
CA VAL A 87 -2.05 -8.78 -2.70
C VAL A 87 -3.13 -9.11 -3.72
N MET A 88 -3.91 -10.15 -3.46
CA MET A 88 -4.90 -10.72 -4.38
C MET A 88 -6.32 -10.37 -3.93
N LYS A 89 -7.17 -9.95 -4.86
CA LYS A 89 -8.62 -9.76 -4.67
C LYS A 89 -9.38 -10.68 -5.60
N GLY A 90 -10.02 -11.71 -5.03
CA GLY A 90 -10.46 -12.85 -5.84
C GLY A 90 -9.26 -13.44 -6.58
N ASP A 91 -9.36 -13.59 -7.89
CA ASP A 91 -8.30 -14.16 -8.74
C ASP A 91 -7.36 -13.12 -9.36
N ASN A 92 -7.59 -11.83 -9.10
CA ASN A 92 -6.82 -10.73 -9.68
C ASN A 92 -5.77 -10.21 -8.70
N VAL A 93 -4.62 -9.77 -9.23
CA VAL A 93 -3.60 -9.04 -8.46
C VAL A 93 -4.12 -7.61 -8.23
N ALA A 94 -4.34 -7.25 -6.97
CA ALA A 94 -4.78 -5.92 -6.56
C ALA A 94 -3.61 -4.98 -6.29
N MET A 95 -2.54 -5.50 -5.66
CA MET A 95 -1.31 -4.74 -5.41
C MET A 95 -0.08 -5.63 -5.52
N VAL A 96 1.07 -5.05 -5.87
CA VAL A 96 2.38 -5.70 -5.80
C VAL A 96 3.30 -4.85 -4.91
N ILE A 97 3.74 -5.44 -3.81
CA ILE A 97 4.54 -4.80 -2.77
C ILE A 97 5.97 -5.31 -2.89
N ASN A 98 6.88 -4.38 -3.16
CA ASN A 98 8.31 -4.63 -3.26
C ASN A 98 9.00 -3.98 -2.06
N GLY A 99 10.10 -4.59 -1.62
CA GLY A 99 10.92 -4.01 -0.57
C GLY A 99 12.38 -3.96 -0.92
N ASP A 100 13.07 -3.09 -0.19
CA ASP A 100 14.50 -2.90 -0.24
C ASP A 100 15.00 -2.72 1.20
N GLN A 101 16.15 -3.33 1.51
CA GLN A 101 16.72 -3.34 2.86
C GLN A 101 15.72 -3.81 3.95
N GLY A 102 14.82 -4.74 3.62
CA GLY A 102 13.89 -5.37 4.57
C GLY A 102 12.60 -4.61 4.87
N THR A 103 12.38 -3.45 4.25
CA THR A 103 11.16 -2.63 4.38
C THR A 103 10.54 -2.36 3.01
N ILE A 104 9.27 -1.95 2.99
CA ILE A 104 8.59 -1.60 1.74
C ILE A 104 9.31 -0.42 1.08
N SER A 105 9.55 -0.54 -0.23
CA SER A 105 10.19 0.51 -1.04
C SER A 105 9.36 0.94 -2.24
N ARG A 106 8.44 0.08 -2.69
CA ARG A 106 7.56 0.36 -3.82
C ARG A 106 6.26 -0.43 -3.73
N ILE A 107 5.14 0.22 -3.97
CA ILE A 107 3.81 -0.40 -4.04
C ILE A 107 3.19 -0.06 -5.39
N ASP A 108 2.85 -1.09 -6.14
CA ASP A 108 2.16 -1.02 -7.42
C ASP A 108 0.69 -1.37 -7.18
N VAL A 109 -0.23 -0.45 -7.41
CA VAL A 109 -1.67 -0.63 -7.21
C VAL A 109 -2.37 -0.81 -8.55
N LEU A 110 -3.10 -1.92 -8.68
CA LEU A 110 -3.88 -2.31 -9.85
C LEU A 110 -5.39 -2.35 -9.57
N ASP A 111 -5.79 -2.34 -8.29
CA ASP A 111 -7.20 -2.32 -7.88
C ASP A 111 -7.82 -0.94 -8.14
N SER A 112 -8.90 -0.91 -8.93
CA SER A 112 -9.62 0.33 -9.23
C SER A 112 -10.35 0.94 -8.03
N ASP A 113 -10.54 0.15 -6.97
CA ASP A 113 -11.20 0.60 -5.74
C ASP A 113 -10.25 1.36 -4.80
N ILE A 114 -8.94 1.41 -5.13
CA ILE A 114 -7.91 2.13 -4.37
C ILE A 114 -7.43 3.33 -5.21
N PRO A 115 -8.07 4.51 -5.10
CA PRO A 115 -7.62 5.70 -5.80
C PRO A 115 -6.42 6.35 -5.09
N ALA A 116 -5.74 7.25 -5.79
CA ALA A 116 -4.87 8.23 -5.15
C ALA A 116 -5.69 9.24 -4.32
N ASP A 117 -5.06 9.86 -3.34
CA ASP A 117 -5.62 10.96 -2.54
C ASP A 117 -6.01 12.18 -3.40
N THR A 118 -5.34 12.37 -4.53
CA THR A 118 -5.69 13.33 -5.60
C THR A 118 -6.99 12.98 -6.35
N GLY A 119 -7.57 11.80 -6.12
CA GLY A 119 -8.78 11.30 -6.79
C GLY A 119 -8.53 10.55 -8.09
N VAL A 120 -7.27 10.48 -8.56
CA VAL A 120 -6.88 9.68 -9.74
C VAL A 120 -7.07 8.20 -9.44
N LYS A 121 -7.62 7.44 -10.39
CA LYS A 121 -7.85 6.00 -10.24
C LYS A 121 -7.51 5.23 -11.50
N ILE A 122 -7.47 3.91 -11.40
CA ILE A 122 -7.36 3.04 -12.56
C ILE A 122 -8.49 3.35 -13.55
N GLY A 123 -8.14 3.58 -14.80
CA GLY A 123 -9.06 4.00 -15.85
C GLY A 123 -9.11 5.51 -16.14
N THR A 124 -8.50 6.36 -15.29
CA THR A 124 -8.43 7.81 -15.56
C THR A 124 -7.70 8.09 -16.88
N PRO A 125 -8.28 8.86 -17.81
CA PRO A 125 -7.62 9.25 -19.06
C PRO A 125 -6.36 10.10 -18.82
N PHE A 126 -5.35 9.96 -19.67
CA PHE A 126 -4.16 10.81 -19.65
C PHE A 126 -4.49 12.29 -19.82
N SER A 127 -5.43 12.60 -20.73
CA SER A 127 -5.86 13.97 -21.03
C SER A 127 -6.44 14.72 -19.84
N ASP A 128 -6.93 13.99 -18.83
CA ASP A 128 -7.51 14.59 -17.62
C ASP A 128 -6.42 15.10 -16.67
N LEU A 129 -5.19 14.57 -16.80
CA LEU A 129 -4.07 14.86 -15.89
C LEU A 129 -2.95 15.65 -16.56
N TYR A 130 -2.69 15.41 -17.85
CA TYR A 130 -1.56 16.00 -18.56
C TYR A 130 -1.95 16.51 -19.94
N SER A 131 -1.45 17.70 -20.29
CA SER A 131 -1.57 18.25 -21.65
C SER A 131 -0.52 17.68 -22.61
N LYS A 132 0.62 17.23 -22.08
CA LYS A 132 1.75 16.68 -22.82
C LYS A 132 2.61 15.78 -21.93
N ALA A 133 3.24 14.79 -22.54
CA ALA A 133 4.10 13.83 -21.85
C ALA A 133 5.49 14.41 -21.52
N PHE A 134 5.98 15.34 -22.34
CA PHE A 134 7.33 15.89 -22.18
C PHE A 134 7.54 16.55 -20.81
N GLY A 135 8.56 16.10 -20.08
CA GLY A 135 8.94 16.60 -18.76
C GLY A 135 8.24 15.91 -17.58
N ASN A 136 7.06 15.31 -17.80
CA ASN A 136 6.29 14.62 -16.75
C ASN A 136 6.45 13.11 -16.82
N CYS A 137 6.65 12.59 -18.04
CA CYS A 137 6.53 11.18 -18.34
C CYS A 137 7.80 10.59 -18.93
N GLN A 138 7.98 9.30 -18.69
CA GLN A 138 9.01 8.45 -19.25
C GLN A 138 8.42 7.11 -19.64
N LYS A 139 9.13 6.37 -20.49
CA LYS A 139 8.75 4.99 -20.80
C LYS A 139 8.86 4.14 -19.53
N ALA A 140 7.88 3.26 -19.28
CA ALA A 140 7.95 2.36 -18.14
C ALA A 140 9.04 1.29 -18.37
N ASP A 141 9.74 0.94 -17.28
CA ASP A 141 10.77 -0.10 -17.28
C ASP A 141 10.18 -1.49 -16.98
N GLY A 142 10.95 -2.53 -17.31
CA GLY A 142 10.62 -3.93 -17.00
C GLY A 142 9.63 -4.55 -17.98
N ASP A 143 8.74 -5.41 -17.47
CA ASP A 143 7.83 -6.22 -18.28
C ASP A 143 6.74 -5.38 -18.97
N ASP A 144 6.48 -4.17 -18.47
CA ASP A 144 5.51 -3.23 -19.05
C ASP A 144 6.17 -2.21 -19.98
N ASN A 145 7.14 -2.65 -20.80
CA ASN A 145 7.92 -1.79 -21.68
C ASN A 145 7.10 -1.08 -22.79
N ARG A 146 5.78 -1.27 -22.86
CA ARG A 146 4.89 -0.51 -23.77
C ARG A 146 4.09 0.57 -23.05
N ALA A 147 4.15 0.60 -21.73
CA ALA A 147 3.47 1.59 -20.92
C ALA A 147 4.31 2.86 -20.76
N VAL A 148 3.65 3.95 -20.37
CA VAL A 148 4.26 5.24 -20.06
C VAL A 148 4.00 5.57 -18.60
N GLU A 149 5.04 5.88 -17.85
CA GLU A 149 4.94 6.29 -16.46
C GLU A 149 5.10 7.81 -16.34
N CYS A 150 4.18 8.48 -15.67
CA CYS A 150 4.19 9.92 -15.43
C CYS A 150 4.16 10.21 -13.94
N LYS A 151 4.97 11.16 -13.48
CA LYS A 151 4.97 11.61 -12.08
C LYS A 151 3.72 12.41 -11.79
N ALA A 152 3.03 12.10 -10.68
CA ALA A 152 1.91 12.89 -10.21
C ALA A 152 2.34 14.33 -9.91
N GLU A 153 1.50 15.30 -10.29
CA GLU A 153 1.81 16.72 -10.08
C GLU A 153 1.97 17.03 -8.58
N GLY A 154 3.08 17.69 -8.22
CA GLY A 154 3.37 18.07 -6.84
C GLY A 154 3.81 16.92 -5.92
N SER A 155 3.94 15.70 -6.44
CA SER A 155 4.33 14.52 -5.66
C SER A 155 5.79 14.13 -5.92
N GLN A 156 6.45 13.63 -4.87
CA GLN A 156 7.79 13.03 -4.94
C GLN A 156 7.73 11.51 -5.00
N HIS A 157 6.62 10.91 -4.53
CA HIS A 157 6.52 9.48 -4.29
C HIS A 157 5.52 8.76 -5.22
N ILE A 158 4.54 9.47 -5.80
CA ILE A 158 3.48 8.89 -6.63
C ILE A 158 3.75 9.12 -8.12
N SER A 159 3.60 8.04 -8.89
CA SER A 159 3.55 8.03 -10.35
C SER A 159 2.31 7.28 -10.85
N TYR A 160 1.86 7.60 -12.05
CA TYR A 160 0.79 6.89 -12.76
C TYR A 160 1.37 6.23 -14.02
N GLN A 161 1.09 4.94 -14.18
CA GLN A 161 1.40 4.22 -15.40
C GLN A 161 0.18 4.20 -16.30
N PHE A 162 0.37 4.55 -17.57
CA PHE A 162 -0.63 4.57 -18.61
C PHE A 162 -0.39 3.45 -19.59
N SER A 163 -1.47 2.81 -20.02
CA SER A 163 -1.46 1.80 -21.07
C SER A 163 -2.59 2.05 -22.06
N GLY A 164 -2.34 1.67 -23.31
CA GLY A 164 -3.30 1.78 -24.39
C GLY A 164 -2.73 1.17 -25.67
N GLU A 165 -3.48 1.30 -26.76
CA GLU A 165 -3.05 0.77 -28.06
C GLU A 165 -1.91 1.63 -28.63
N TRP A 166 -0.86 0.96 -29.10
CA TRP A 166 0.25 1.55 -29.82
C TRP A 166 0.66 0.66 -30.99
N SER A 167 0.76 1.24 -32.18
CA SER A 167 1.25 0.55 -33.37
C SER A 167 2.51 1.19 -33.96
N GLY A 168 3.14 2.12 -33.25
CA GLY A 168 4.40 2.71 -33.66
C GLY A 168 5.62 1.88 -33.25
N PRO A 169 6.84 2.35 -33.59
CA PRO A 169 8.07 1.62 -33.32
C PRO A 169 8.26 1.32 -31.82
N GLU A 170 8.74 0.12 -31.53
CA GLU A 170 9.19 -0.23 -30.18
C GLU A 170 10.41 0.62 -29.81
N GLY A 171 10.42 1.15 -28.58
CA GLY A 171 11.52 2.00 -28.10
C GLY A 171 11.23 3.50 -28.15
N LEU A 172 10.23 3.93 -28.92
CA LEU A 172 9.79 5.32 -28.93
C LEU A 172 8.62 5.53 -27.98
N MET A 173 8.59 6.69 -27.32
CA MET A 173 7.43 7.11 -26.55
C MET A 173 6.29 7.49 -27.52
N PRO A 174 5.06 7.02 -27.29
CA PRO A 174 3.91 7.43 -28.09
C PRO A 174 3.72 8.95 -28.08
N SER A 175 3.16 9.50 -29.15
CA SER A 175 2.87 10.93 -29.22
C SER A 175 1.76 11.34 -28.24
N ASP A 176 1.72 12.62 -27.87
CA ASP A 176 0.67 13.17 -27.00
C ASP A 176 -0.74 12.90 -27.56
N ASP A 177 -0.89 12.92 -28.90
CA ASP A 177 -2.14 12.60 -29.59
C ASP A 177 -2.60 11.14 -29.42
N THR A 178 -1.65 10.23 -29.21
CA THR A 178 -1.96 8.82 -28.88
C THR A 178 -2.24 8.71 -27.38
N LEU A 179 -1.36 9.29 -26.55
CA LEU A 179 -1.42 9.19 -25.10
C LEU A 179 -2.71 9.77 -24.52
N LYS A 180 -3.29 10.82 -25.12
CA LYS A 180 -4.54 11.44 -24.63
C LYS A 180 -5.68 10.44 -24.38
N ASN A 181 -5.73 9.35 -25.14
CA ASN A 181 -6.75 8.30 -25.01
C ASN A 181 -6.33 7.13 -24.11
N TRP A 182 -5.07 7.09 -23.68
CA TRP A 182 -4.58 6.08 -22.76
C TRP A 182 -5.13 6.32 -21.37
N LYS A 183 -5.20 5.23 -20.60
CA LYS A 183 -5.78 5.25 -19.26
C LYS A 183 -4.75 4.78 -18.26
N VAL A 184 -4.87 5.29 -17.04
CA VAL A 184 -4.10 4.79 -15.89
C VAL A 184 -4.39 3.30 -15.75
N SER A 185 -3.36 2.47 -15.89
CA SER A 185 -3.40 1.02 -15.69
C SER A 185 -2.81 0.62 -14.34
N LYS A 186 -2.00 1.50 -13.73
CA LYS A 186 -1.37 1.26 -12.44
C LYS A 186 -1.04 2.58 -11.74
N ILE A 187 -1.19 2.62 -10.42
CA ILE A 187 -0.70 3.71 -9.57
C ILE A 187 0.51 3.18 -8.80
N ILE A 188 1.61 3.92 -8.82
CA ILE A 188 2.88 3.47 -8.24
C ILE A 188 3.27 4.45 -7.14
N TRP A 189 3.45 3.94 -5.93
CA TRP A 189 4.09 4.67 -4.83
C TRP A 189 5.52 4.16 -4.62
N ARG A 190 6.47 5.06 -4.37
CA ARG A 190 7.87 4.76 -4.07
C ARG A 190 8.35 5.64 -2.93
N ARG A 191 9.08 5.05 -1.98
CA ARG A 191 9.72 5.80 -0.89
C ARG A 191 10.87 6.69 -1.37
#